data_AF-A0A9D7UNJ0-F1
#
_entry.id   AF-A0A9D7UNJ0-F1
#
_cell.length_a   1.000
_cell.length_b   1.000
_cell.length_c   1.000
_cell.angle_alpha   90.00
_cell.angle_beta   90.00
_cell.angle_gamma   90.00
#
_symmetry.space_group_name_H-M   'P 1'
#
loop_
_entity.id
_entity.type
_entity.pdbx_description
1 polymer ?
#
loop_
_entity_poly.entity_id
_entity_poly.type
_entity_poly.pdbx_seq_one_letter_code
_entity_poly.pdbx_strand_id
1 'polypeptide(L)'
;MGMRAAELQASLDALARIEPRFADAIAETGYPEERIRERGYATLLRTIVGQQVSVAAAASVWNNLEALLGDGCAPDRLIAQDFDSLRACGLSRQKQGYARSLAELVLSGELPLDALPPDDEEAIAYLTKVKGIGRWSAEIYLLFAEGRVDIWPAGDLAVQEGVGRLLKLDARPSEKDIREIAEKWRPHRGAAAIFTWHIYAKGFQAV
;
A
#
# COMPACT_ATOMS: atom_id res chain seq x y z
N MET A 1 -1.31 -7.12 -11.97
CA MET A 1 -0.47 -7.89 -11.02
C MET A 1 -0.93 -7.50 -9.63
N GLY A 2 -1.09 -8.46 -8.73
CA GLY A 2 -1.84 -8.34 -7.47
C GLY A 2 -2.59 -9.63 -7.19
N MET A 3 -2.81 -9.99 -5.92
CA MET A 3 -3.51 -11.23 -5.56
C MET A 3 -4.94 -11.20 -6.09
N ARG A 4 -5.27 -12.14 -6.97
CA ARG A 4 -6.62 -12.33 -7.48
C ARG A 4 -7.52 -12.92 -6.40
N ALA A 5 -8.83 -12.76 -6.56
CA ALA A 5 -9.81 -13.28 -5.62
C ALA A 5 -9.59 -14.78 -5.26
N ALA A 6 -9.26 -15.62 -6.24
CA ALA A 6 -9.00 -17.05 -6.01
C ALA A 6 -7.72 -17.30 -5.19
N GLU A 7 -6.64 -16.56 -5.45
CA GLU A 7 -5.37 -16.68 -4.71
C GLU A 7 -5.51 -16.17 -3.27
N LEU A 8 -6.31 -15.11 -3.11
CA LEU A 8 -6.65 -14.53 -1.82
C LEU A 8 -7.48 -15.50 -0.98
N GLN A 9 -8.50 -16.12 -1.57
CA GLN A 9 -9.29 -17.17 -0.91
C GLN A 9 -8.42 -18.35 -0.49
N ALA A 10 -7.61 -18.89 -1.40
CA ALA A 10 -6.73 -20.03 -1.08
C ALA A 10 -5.73 -19.70 0.03
N SER A 11 -5.18 -18.48 0.06
CA SER A 11 -4.29 -18.02 1.12
C SER A 11 -5.01 -17.86 2.46
N LEU A 12 -6.24 -17.36 2.45
CA LEU A 12 -7.04 -17.23 3.66
C LEU A 12 -7.51 -18.58 4.21
N ASP A 13 -7.83 -19.54 3.34
CA ASP A 13 -8.09 -20.93 3.74
C ASP A 13 -6.85 -21.59 4.37
N ALA A 14 -5.66 -21.30 3.85
CA ALA A 14 -4.42 -21.77 4.45
C ALA A 14 -4.19 -21.13 5.83
N LEU A 15 -4.42 -19.82 5.95
CA LEU A 15 -4.34 -19.09 7.22
C LEU A 15 -5.36 -19.61 8.25
N ALA A 16 -6.57 -19.96 7.84
CA ALA A 16 -7.59 -20.57 8.71
C ALA A 16 -7.16 -21.90 9.31
N ARG A 17 -6.27 -22.66 8.64
CA ARG A 17 -5.69 -23.89 9.20
C ARG A 17 -4.56 -23.62 10.20
N ILE A 18 -3.86 -22.48 10.05
CA ILE A 18 -2.76 -22.06 10.92
C ILE A 18 -3.29 -21.36 12.18
N GLU A 19 -4.26 -20.47 12.00
CA GLU A 19 -4.92 -19.68 13.03
C GLU A 19 -6.44 -19.77 12.82
N PRO A 20 -7.14 -20.63 13.57
CA PRO A 20 -8.57 -20.89 13.39
C PRO A 20 -9.47 -19.66 13.44
N ARG A 21 -9.04 -18.58 14.10
CA ARG A 21 -9.81 -17.32 14.16
C ARG A 21 -9.99 -16.65 12.81
N PHE A 22 -9.13 -16.94 11.81
CA PHE A 22 -9.41 -16.53 10.43
C PHE A 22 -10.69 -17.21 9.90
N ALA A 23 -10.93 -18.48 10.21
CA ALA A 23 -12.14 -19.19 9.79
C ALA A 23 -13.40 -18.53 10.38
N ASP A 24 -13.37 -18.21 11.68
CA ASP A 24 -14.47 -17.53 12.37
C ASP A 24 -14.78 -16.18 11.73
N ALA A 25 -13.73 -15.38 11.52
CA ALA A 25 -13.87 -14.08 10.87
C ALA A 25 -14.35 -14.18 9.42
N ILE A 26 -13.93 -15.19 8.66
CA ILE A 26 -14.39 -15.44 7.29
C ILE A 26 -15.87 -15.83 7.29
N ALA A 27 -16.31 -16.67 8.23
CA ALA A 27 -17.70 -17.08 8.34
C ALA A 27 -18.64 -15.88 8.60
N GLU A 28 -18.19 -14.91 9.39
CA GLU A 28 -18.98 -13.70 9.70
C GLU A 28 -18.89 -12.62 8.62
N THR A 29 -17.68 -12.35 8.12
CA THR A 29 -17.43 -11.20 7.25
C THR A 29 -17.35 -11.54 5.77
N GLY A 30 -17.28 -12.83 5.42
CA GLY A 30 -17.01 -13.30 4.07
C GLY A 30 -15.60 -12.96 3.58
N TYR A 31 -15.26 -13.46 2.41
CA TYR A 31 -13.98 -13.15 1.77
C TYR A 31 -13.91 -11.69 1.30
N PRO A 32 -12.73 -11.06 1.39
CA PRO A 32 -12.50 -9.73 0.84
C PRO A 32 -12.44 -9.74 -0.70
N GLU A 33 -12.73 -8.60 -1.31
CA GLU A 33 -12.52 -8.39 -2.74
C GLU A 33 -11.03 -8.20 -3.07
N GLU A 34 -10.66 -8.46 -4.33
CA GLU A 34 -9.30 -8.20 -4.79
C GLU A 34 -9.00 -6.70 -4.85
N ARG A 35 -7.79 -6.31 -4.44
CA ARG A 35 -7.33 -4.93 -4.48
C ARG A 35 -6.06 -4.86 -5.31
N ILE A 36 -6.22 -4.47 -6.58
CA ILE A 36 -5.16 -4.48 -7.58
C ILE A 36 -4.92 -3.08 -8.11
N ARG A 37 -3.65 -2.72 -8.28
CA ARG A 37 -3.23 -1.45 -8.86
C ARG A 37 -2.28 -1.71 -10.01
N GLU A 38 -2.20 -0.76 -10.94
CA GLU A 38 -1.18 -0.80 -11.97
C GLU A 38 0.21 -0.52 -11.38
N ARG A 39 1.22 -1.14 -11.97
CA ARG A 39 2.64 -0.88 -11.66
C ARG A 39 3.06 0.48 -12.22
N GLY A 40 4.24 0.91 -11.79
CA GLY A 40 4.91 2.09 -12.35
C GLY A 40 4.68 3.40 -11.59
N TYR A 41 5.17 4.46 -12.25
CA TYR A 41 5.34 5.80 -11.70
C TYR A 41 4.02 6.44 -11.24
N ALA A 42 2.98 6.36 -12.08
CA ALA A 42 1.71 7.02 -11.81
C ALA A 42 1.08 6.55 -10.49
N THR A 43 1.17 5.26 -10.17
CA THR A 43 0.65 4.70 -8.92
C THR A 43 1.40 5.22 -7.68
N LEU A 44 2.73 5.36 -7.75
CA LEU A 44 3.50 5.99 -6.67
C LEU A 44 3.19 7.48 -6.55
N LEU A 45 3.05 8.20 -7.66
CA LEU A 45 2.68 9.60 -7.63
C LEU A 45 1.29 9.79 -7.02
N ARG A 46 0.30 8.96 -7.40
CA ARG A 46 -1.02 8.93 -6.76
C ARG A 46 -0.93 8.67 -5.26
N THR A 47 -0.02 7.80 -4.83
CA THR A 47 0.23 7.54 -3.41
C THR A 47 0.71 8.81 -2.69
N ILE A 48 1.66 9.54 -3.28
CA ILE A 48 2.13 10.84 -2.74
C ILE A 48 0.99 11.87 -2.69
N VAL A 49 0.21 11.98 -3.77
CA VAL A 49 -0.93 12.91 -3.86
C VAL A 49 -1.97 12.61 -2.78
N GLY A 50 -2.24 11.34 -2.49
CA GLY A 50 -3.24 10.90 -1.52
C GLY A 50 -2.83 11.00 -0.04
N GLN A 51 -1.56 11.29 0.27
CA GLN A 51 -1.10 11.34 1.66
C GLN A 51 -1.85 12.43 2.47
N GLN A 52 -2.38 12.05 3.65
CA GLN A 52 -2.99 12.98 4.61
C GLN A 52 -4.15 13.84 4.06
N VAL A 53 -4.84 13.38 3.03
CA VAL A 53 -6.00 14.07 2.44
C VAL A 53 -7.16 13.09 2.21
N SER A 54 -8.36 13.62 2.02
CA SER A 54 -9.51 12.79 1.65
C SER A 54 -9.35 12.24 0.22
N VAL A 55 -10.07 11.15 -0.08
CA VAL A 55 -10.12 10.57 -1.43
C VAL A 55 -10.59 11.61 -2.46
N ALA A 56 -11.60 12.41 -2.12
CA ALA A 56 -12.12 13.45 -3.00
C ALA A 56 -11.09 14.57 -3.26
N ALA A 57 -10.34 14.99 -2.24
CA ALA A 57 -9.28 15.97 -2.39
C ALA A 57 -8.12 15.42 -3.25
N ALA A 58 -7.71 14.17 -3.02
CA ALA A 58 -6.69 13.51 -3.82
C ALA A 58 -7.11 13.39 -5.30
N ALA A 59 -8.37 13.04 -5.56
CA ALA A 59 -8.92 12.95 -6.92
C ALA A 59 -8.92 14.32 -7.62
N SER A 60 -9.31 15.38 -6.91
CA SER A 60 -9.28 16.76 -7.45
C SER A 60 -7.86 17.18 -7.85
N VAL A 61 -6.87 16.98 -6.97
CA VAL A 61 -5.46 17.29 -7.26
C VAL A 61 -4.96 16.46 -8.45
N TRP A 62 -5.31 15.18 -8.49
CA TRP A 62 -4.90 14.31 -9.59
C TRP A 62 -5.46 14.76 -10.94
N ASN A 63 -6.75 15.08 -11.01
CA ASN A 63 -7.38 15.56 -12.25
C ASN A 63 -6.72 16.85 -12.75
N ASN A 64 -6.36 17.76 -11.85
CA ASN A 64 -5.64 18.99 -12.22
C ASN A 64 -4.21 18.70 -12.72
N LEU A 65 -3.53 17.69 -12.14
CA LEU A 65 -2.22 17.26 -12.62
C LEU A 65 -2.31 16.63 -14.01
N GLU A 66 -3.28 15.76 -14.28
CA GLU A 66 -3.49 15.19 -15.62
C GLU A 66 -3.88 16.25 -16.64
N ALA A 67 -4.66 17.26 -16.25
CA ALA A 67 -4.96 18.38 -17.14
C ALA A 67 -3.71 19.17 -17.54
N LEU A 68 -2.74 19.31 -16.63
CA LEU A 68 -1.48 20.02 -16.87
C LEU A 68 -0.43 19.15 -17.58
N LEU A 69 -0.30 17.90 -17.18
CA LEU A 69 0.81 17.00 -17.54
C LEU A 69 0.40 15.94 -18.57
N GLY A 70 -0.89 15.78 -18.84
CA GLY A 70 -1.44 14.66 -19.60
C GLY A 70 -1.61 13.38 -18.79
N ASP A 71 -2.19 12.37 -19.44
CA ASP A 71 -2.49 11.07 -18.84
C ASP A 71 -1.25 10.42 -18.21
N GLY A 72 -1.42 9.86 -17.00
CA GLY A 72 -0.34 9.24 -16.23
C GLY A 72 0.71 10.20 -15.65
N CYS A 73 0.60 11.51 -15.93
CA CYS A 73 1.49 12.56 -15.40
C CYS A 73 2.99 12.29 -15.63
N ALA A 74 3.40 11.96 -16.85
CA ALA A 74 4.75 11.49 -17.16
C ALA A 74 5.89 12.28 -16.44
N PRO A 75 6.94 11.59 -15.94
CA PRO A 75 7.93 12.19 -15.04
C PRO A 75 8.71 13.35 -15.68
N ASP A 76 9.02 13.28 -16.98
CA ASP A 76 9.67 14.35 -17.74
C ASP A 76 8.81 15.63 -17.78
N ARG A 77 7.50 15.47 -17.96
CA ARG A 77 6.55 16.58 -17.96
C ARG A 77 6.43 17.21 -16.58
N LEU A 78 6.44 16.41 -15.51
CA LEU A 78 6.41 16.91 -14.14
C LEU A 78 7.65 17.75 -13.82
N ILE A 79 8.85 17.29 -14.20
CA ILE A 79 10.10 18.03 -13.95
C ILE A 79 10.13 19.36 -14.72
N ALA A 80 9.52 19.41 -15.90
CA ALA A 80 9.46 20.62 -16.72
C ALA A 80 8.59 21.75 -16.13
N GLN A 81 7.69 21.45 -15.18
CA GLN A 81 6.81 22.46 -14.57
C GLN A 81 7.48 23.19 -13.40
N ASP A 82 7.31 24.50 -13.29
CA ASP A 82 7.72 25.22 -12.08
C ASP A 82 6.86 24.85 -10.85
N PHE A 83 7.35 25.23 -9.66
CA PHE A 83 6.67 24.93 -8.41
C PHE A 83 5.31 25.63 -8.27
N ASP A 84 5.13 26.79 -8.88
CA ASP A 84 3.87 27.55 -8.81
C ASP A 84 2.77 26.89 -9.64
N SER A 85 3.12 26.32 -10.80
CA SER A 85 2.22 25.53 -11.64
C SER A 85 1.78 24.25 -10.91
N LEU A 86 2.73 23.54 -10.30
CA LEU A 86 2.41 22.35 -9.49
C LEU A 86 1.56 22.70 -8.25
N ARG A 87 1.80 23.87 -7.65
CA ARG A 87 0.97 24.39 -6.55
C ARG A 87 -0.45 24.70 -7.02
N ALA A 88 -0.61 25.28 -8.21
CA ALA A 88 -1.91 25.59 -8.79
C ALA A 88 -2.76 24.33 -9.02
N CYS A 89 -2.14 23.17 -9.27
CA CYS A 89 -2.83 21.87 -9.30
C CYS A 89 -3.29 21.38 -7.92
N GLY A 90 -2.86 22.02 -6.83
CA GLY A 90 -3.22 21.69 -5.45
C GLY A 90 -2.17 20.87 -4.70
N LEU A 91 -0.96 20.67 -5.25
CA LEU A 91 0.13 20.06 -4.50
C LEU A 91 0.64 21.00 -3.41
N SER A 92 0.78 20.49 -2.19
CA SER A 92 1.49 21.18 -1.12
C SER A 92 2.99 21.29 -1.45
N ARG A 93 3.69 22.27 -0.86
CA ARG A 93 5.14 22.45 -1.05
C ARG A 93 5.94 21.17 -0.78
N GLN A 94 5.54 20.42 0.25
CA GLN A 94 6.17 19.15 0.60
C GLN A 94 5.95 18.09 -0.49
N LYS A 95 4.70 17.92 -0.95
CA LYS A 95 4.37 16.94 -2.01
C LYS A 95 4.97 17.31 -3.36
N GLN A 96 5.18 18.60 -3.66
CA GLN A 96 5.93 19.02 -4.84
C GLN A 96 7.37 18.47 -4.80
N GLY A 97 8.04 18.58 -3.65
CA GLY A 97 9.38 18.01 -3.47
C GLY A 97 9.41 16.48 -3.58
N TYR A 98 8.39 15.80 -3.08
CA TYR A 98 8.26 14.34 -3.17
C TYR A 98 8.01 13.88 -4.61
N ALA A 99 7.09 14.55 -5.31
CA ALA A 99 6.78 14.26 -6.70
C ALA A 99 7.99 14.48 -7.62
N ARG A 100 8.75 15.55 -7.40
CA ARG A 100 10.02 15.78 -8.12
C ARG A 100 11.06 14.72 -7.80
N SER A 101 11.25 14.38 -6.52
CA SER A 101 12.17 13.31 -6.12
C SER A 101 11.83 11.97 -6.79
N LEU A 102 10.54 11.63 -6.89
CA LEU A 102 10.10 10.44 -7.60
C LEU A 102 10.43 10.51 -9.09
N ALA A 103 10.10 11.63 -9.74
CA ALA A 103 10.35 11.82 -11.17
C ALA A 103 11.83 11.78 -11.52
N GLU A 104 12.68 12.44 -10.71
CA GLU A 104 14.13 12.48 -10.88
C GLU A 104 14.74 11.08 -10.80
N LEU A 105 14.39 10.30 -9.77
CA LEU A 105 14.89 8.92 -9.60
C LEU A 105 14.43 7.96 -10.70
N VAL A 106 13.21 8.15 -11.23
CA VAL A 106 12.72 7.34 -12.34
C VAL A 106 13.44 7.70 -13.64
N LEU A 107 13.62 8.99 -13.93
CA LEU A 107 14.31 9.43 -15.15
C LEU A 107 15.81 9.14 -15.14
N SER A 108 16.46 9.19 -13.98
CA SER A 108 17.88 8.81 -13.86
C SER A 108 18.11 7.30 -13.96
N GLY A 109 17.05 6.50 -13.87
CA GLY A 109 17.11 5.03 -13.82
C GLY A 109 17.50 4.47 -12.46
N GLU A 110 17.68 5.31 -11.44
CA GLU A 110 17.98 4.87 -10.06
C GLU A 110 16.79 4.16 -9.39
N LEU A 111 15.58 4.35 -9.91
CA LEU A 111 14.37 3.64 -9.49
C LEU A 111 13.71 2.91 -10.68
N PRO A 112 14.15 1.69 -11.02
CA PRO A 112 13.57 0.90 -12.10
C PRO A 112 12.28 0.21 -11.62
N LEU A 113 11.14 0.92 -11.68
CA LEU A 113 9.86 0.41 -11.18
C LEU A 113 9.37 -0.86 -11.87
N ASP A 114 9.81 -1.11 -13.11
CA ASP A 114 9.48 -2.33 -13.84
C ASP A 114 10.36 -3.53 -13.47
N ALA A 115 11.47 -3.29 -12.76
CA ALA A 115 12.48 -4.28 -12.41
C ALA A 115 13.03 -4.06 -10.99
N LEU A 116 12.14 -3.92 -10.01
CA LEU A 116 12.55 -3.85 -8.60
C LEU A 116 13.26 -5.16 -8.16
N PRO A 117 14.19 -5.09 -7.20
CA PRO A 117 14.87 -6.28 -6.68
C PRO A 117 13.90 -7.36 -6.21
N PRO A 118 14.16 -8.66 -6.42
CA PRO A 118 13.23 -9.72 -6.02
C PRO A 118 13.09 -9.85 -4.49
N ASP A 119 14.11 -9.47 -3.73
CA ASP A 119 14.03 -9.41 -2.27
C ASP A 119 13.14 -8.25 -1.82
N ASP A 120 12.31 -8.50 -0.80
CA ASP A 120 11.32 -7.54 -0.31
C ASP A 120 11.96 -6.37 0.45
N GLU A 121 12.98 -6.63 1.28
CA GLU A 121 13.66 -5.57 2.03
C GLU A 121 14.53 -4.70 1.10
N GLU A 122 15.18 -5.30 0.10
CA GLU A 122 15.88 -4.56 -0.94
C GLU A 122 14.94 -3.69 -1.77
N ALA A 123 13.77 -4.21 -2.15
CA ALA A 123 12.78 -3.44 -2.89
C ALA A 123 12.20 -2.29 -2.05
N ILE A 124 11.93 -2.51 -0.76
CA ILE A 124 11.55 -1.45 0.19
C ILE A 124 12.65 -0.40 0.27
N ALA A 125 13.91 -0.80 0.42
CA ALA A 125 15.05 0.12 0.48
C ALA A 125 15.15 0.96 -0.80
N TYR A 126 14.92 0.38 -1.98
CA TYR A 126 14.86 1.12 -3.25
C TYR A 126 13.72 2.14 -3.28
N LEU A 127 12.50 1.74 -2.93
CA LEU A 127 11.32 2.61 -2.95
C LEU A 127 11.46 3.77 -1.95
N THR A 128 12.06 3.53 -0.79
CA THR A 128 12.25 4.55 0.26
C THR A 128 13.35 5.57 -0.05
N LYS A 129 14.10 5.42 -1.15
CA LYS A 129 14.96 6.49 -1.68
C LYS A 129 14.16 7.72 -2.11
N VAL A 130 12.89 7.51 -2.51
CA VAL A 130 11.98 8.59 -2.89
C VAL A 130 11.62 9.39 -1.65
N LYS A 131 11.91 10.71 -1.65
CA LYS A 131 11.50 11.58 -0.55
C LYS A 131 9.99 11.50 -0.34
N GLY A 132 9.57 11.27 0.89
CA GLY A 132 8.15 11.15 1.26
C GLY A 132 7.54 9.76 1.09
N ILE A 133 8.29 8.78 0.57
CA ILE A 133 7.90 7.37 0.59
C ILE A 133 8.61 6.71 1.78
N GLY A 134 7.84 6.44 2.83
CA GLY A 134 8.30 5.62 3.96
C GLY A 134 8.05 4.13 3.72
N ARG A 135 8.54 3.30 4.65
CA ARG A 135 8.38 1.83 4.62
C ARG A 135 6.92 1.40 4.38
N TRP A 136 5.97 1.97 5.11
CA TRP A 136 4.55 1.66 4.93
C TRP A 136 4.10 1.90 3.49
N SER A 137 4.42 3.05 2.89
CA SER A 137 4.04 3.33 1.49
C SER A 137 4.71 2.39 0.49
N ALA A 138 5.96 2.00 0.75
CA ALA A 138 6.66 0.99 -0.06
C ALA A 138 5.96 -0.38 0.05
N GLU A 139 5.67 -0.86 1.26
CA GLU A 139 4.94 -2.11 1.50
C GLU A 139 3.56 -2.11 0.79
N ILE A 140 2.81 -1.00 0.87
CA ILE A 140 1.53 -0.85 0.15
C ILE A 140 1.70 -0.94 -1.38
N TYR A 141 2.75 -0.34 -1.92
CA TYR A 141 3.04 -0.44 -3.36
C TYR A 141 3.42 -1.87 -3.75
N LEU A 142 4.30 -2.52 -2.99
CA LEU A 142 4.72 -3.89 -3.27
C LEU A 142 3.54 -4.88 -3.20
N LEU A 143 2.64 -4.69 -2.25
CA LEU A 143 1.48 -5.56 -2.09
C LEU A 143 0.47 -5.40 -3.25
N PHE A 144 0.11 -4.17 -3.62
CA PHE A 144 -1.01 -3.93 -4.54
C PHE A 144 -0.62 -3.67 -5.99
N ALA A 145 0.58 -3.12 -6.24
CA ALA A 145 1.06 -2.82 -7.58
C ALA A 145 1.99 -3.92 -8.09
N GLU A 146 3.06 -4.23 -7.35
CA GLU A 146 3.95 -5.36 -7.72
C GLU A 146 3.28 -6.72 -7.54
N GLY A 147 2.30 -6.82 -6.63
CA GLY A 147 1.58 -8.06 -6.36
C GLY A 147 2.36 -9.07 -5.54
N ARG A 148 3.27 -8.61 -4.68
CA ARG A 148 4.03 -9.48 -3.78
C ARG A 148 3.14 -10.01 -2.66
N VAL A 149 3.05 -11.33 -2.57
CA VAL A 149 2.03 -12.02 -1.75
C VAL A 149 2.37 -12.10 -0.26
N ASP A 150 3.63 -11.92 0.12
CA ASP A 150 4.11 -12.06 1.51
C ASP A 150 4.52 -10.73 2.16
N ILE A 151 4.11 -9.60 1.58
CA ILE A 151 4.35 -8.27 2.16
C ILE A 151 3.44 -8.05 3.38
N TRP A 152 4.01 -7.53 4.46
CA TRP A 152 3.31 -7.29 5.73
C TRP A 152 3.44 -5.83 6.20
N PRO A 153 2.40 -4.99 5.99
CA PRO A 153 2.42 -3.57 6.33
C PRO A 153 2.16 -3.34 7.84
N ALA A 154 3.07 -3.82 8.68
CA ALA A 154 2.90 -3.81 10.14
C ALA A 154 2.83 -2.41 10.78
N GLY A 155 3.30 -1.38 10.09
CA GLY A 155 3.15 0.01 10.55
C GLY A 155 1.73 0.56 10.40
N ASP A 156 0.82 -0.17 9.74
CA ASP A 156 -0.55 0.25 9.50
C ASP A 156 -1.42 0.08 10.77
N LEU A 157 -2.01 1.18 11.25
CA LEU A 157 -2.81 1.15 12.47
C LEU A 157 -4.10 0.33 12.34
N ALA A 158 -4.71 0.29 11.16
CA ALA A 158 -5.90 -0.52 10.93
C ALA A 158 -5.55 -2.01 10.88
N VAL A 159 -4.37 -2.37 10.35
CA VAL A 159 -3.85 -3.74 10.45
C VAL A 159 -3.57 -4.11 11.90
N GLN A 160 -2.87 -3.26 12.66
CA GLN A 160 -2.61 -3.51 14.09
C GLN A 160 -3.91 -3.73 14.87
N GLU A 161 -4.88 -2.84 14.70
CA GLU A 161 -6.20 -2.93 15.32
C GLU A 161 -6.98 -4.17 14.86
N GLY A 162 -6.97 -4.46 13.55
CA GLY A 162 -7.59 -5.65 12.98
C GLY A 162 -7.00 -6.95 13.53
N VAL A 163 -5.68 -7.04 13.69
CA VAL A 163 -5.01 -8.18 14.34
C VAL A 163 -5.40 -8.30 15.81
N GLY A 164 -5.45 -7.19 16.53
CA GLY A 164 -5.91 -7.18 17.93
C GLY A 164 -7.31 -7.76 18.07
N ARG A 165 -8.25 -7.34 17.22
CA ARG A 165 -9.63 -7.85 17.19
C ARG A 165 -9.70 -9.31 16.75
N LEU A 166 -8.94 -9.68 15.71
CA LEU A 166 -8.89 -11.03 15.19
C LEU A 166 -8.38 -12.02 16.24
N LEU A 167 -7.34 -11.65 16.98
CA LEU A 167 -6.68 -12.53 17.95
C LEU A 167 -7.20 -12.38 19.39
N LYS A 168 -8.18 -11.48 19.62
CA LYS A 168 -8.72 -11.15 20.95
C LYS A 168 -7.64 -10.69 21.93
N LEU A 169 -6.77 -9.78 21.49
CA LEU A 169 -5.76 -9.19 22.35
C LEU A 169 -6.38 -8.08 23.20
N ASP A 170 -5.96 -7.97 24.46
CA ASP A 170 -6.48 -6.99 25.42
C ASP A 170 -6.24 -5.53 25.00
N ALA A 171 -5.22 -5.31 24.18
CA ALA A 171 -4.87 -4.01 23.64
C ALA A 171 -4.39 -4.14 22.19
N ARG A 172 -4.41 -3.02 21.47
CA ARG A 172 -3.86 -2.96 20.12
C ARG A 172 -2.37 -3.33 20.16
N PRO A 173 -1.94 -4.41 19.47
CA PRO A 173 -0.54 -4.82 19.42
C PRO A 173 0.31 -3.75 18.73
N SER A 174 1.58 -3.64 19.13
CA SER A 174 2.54 -2.74 18.48
C SER A 174 2.96 -3.27 17.10
N GLU A 175 3.60 -2.41 16.29
CA GLU A 175 4.20 -2.84 15.03
C GLU A 175 5.15 -4.03 15.22
N LYS A 176 5.96 -3.99 16.30
CA LYS A 176 6.89 -5.08 16.63
C LYS A 176 6.14 -6.39 16.89
N ASP A 177 5.11 -6.33 17.73
CA ASP A 177 4.33 -7.51 18.11
C ASP A 177 3.68 -8.15 16.87
N ILE A 178 3.08 -7.35 15.99
CA ILE A 178 2.44 -7.93 14.80
C ILE A 178 3.43 -8.38 13.73
N ARG A 179 4.66 -7.87 13.69
CA ARG A 179 5.73 -8.47 12.86
C ARG A 179 6.07 -9.86 13.37
N GLU A 180 6.23 -10.03 14.68
CA GLU A 180 6.52 -11.34 15.30
C GLU A 180 5.36 -12.33 15.13
N ILE A 181 4.12 -11.91 15.41
CA ILE A 181 2.92 -12.73 15.24
C ILE A 181 2.78 -13.21 13.79
N ALA A 182 3.02 -12.33 12.82
CA ALA A 182 2.81 -12.63 11.42
C ALA A 182 3.84 -13.60 10.83
N GLU A 183 4.95 -13.91 11.50
CA GLU A 183 5.91 -14.89 11.00
C GLU A 183 5.28 -16.27 10.79
N LYS A 184 4.32 -16.66 11.65
CA LYS A 184 3.56 -17.92 11.49
C LYS A 184 2.62 -17.90 10.28
N TRP A 185 2.33 -16.73 9.71
CA TRP A 185 1.42 -16.54 8.58
C TRP A 185 2.12 -16.56 7.23
N ARG A 186 3.45 -16.71 7.18
CA ARG A 186 4.16 -16.89 5.91
C ARG A 186 3.69 -18.16 5.19
N PRO A 187 3.61 -18.16 3.84
CA PRO A 187 3.91 -17.05 2.92
C PRO A 187 2.68 -16.17 2.60
N HIS A 188 1.66 -16.17 3.46
CA HIS A 188 0.33 -15.58 3.20
C HIS A 188 0.12 -14.22 3.87
N ARG A 189 1.18 -13.51 4.29
CA ARG A 189 1.02 -12.27 5.06
C ARG A 189 0.33 -11.16 4.29
N GLY A 190 0.50 -11.09 2.97
CA GLY A 190 -0.24 -10.13 2.13
C GLY A 190 -1.75 -10.39 2.17
N ALA A 191 -2.16 -11.66 2.12
CA ALA A 191 -3.57 -12.03 2.25
C ALA A 191 -4.12 -11.71 3.64
N ALA A 192 -3.34 -11.99 4.69
CA ALA A 192 -3.67 -11.59 6.06
C ALA A 192 -3.87 -10.07 6.15
N ALA A 193 -3.02 -9.26 5.52
CA ALA A 193 -3.13 -7.80 5.54
C ALA A 193 -4.44 -7.33 4.89
N ILE A 194 -4.74 -7.84 3.69
CA ILE A 194 -6.00 -7.55 2.99
C ILE A 194 -7.21 -7.89 3.85
N PHE A 195 -7.19 -9.05 4.49
CA PHE A 195 -8.27 -9.49 5.33
C PHE A 195 -8.41 -8.67 6.62
N THR A 196 -7.30 -8.29 7.26
CA THR A 196 -7.35 -7.42 8.45
C THR A 196 -7.99 -6.06 8.16
N TRP A 197 -7.75 -5.46 6.98
CA TRP A 197 -8.47 -4.24 6.57
C TRP A 197 -9.97 -4.50 6.34
N HIS A 198 -10.33 -5.63 5.74
CA HIS A 198 -11.72 -6.01 5.49
C HIS A 198 -12.53 -6.17 6.78
N ILE A 199 -12.00 -6.94 7.73
CA ILE A 199 -12.67 -7.14 9.03
C ILE A 199 -12.69 -5.84 9.84
N TYR A 200 -11.64 -5.01 9.75
CA TYR A 200 -11.61 -3.69 10.38
C TYR A 200 -12.72 -2.77 9.84
N ALA A 201 -12.87 -2.70 8.51
CA ALA A 201 -13.91 -1.92 7.85
C ALA A 201 -15.34 -2.41 8.18
N LYS A 202 -15.49 -3.72 8.41
CA LYS A 202 -16.77 -4.34 8.81
C LYS A 202 -17.05 -4.28 10.31
N GLY A 203 -16.12 -3.79 11.12
CA GLY A 203 -16.30 -3.68 12.57
C GLY A 203 -16.29 -5.02 13.31
N PHE A 204 -15.70 -6.07 12.72
CA PHE A 204 -15.62 -7.41 13.31
C PHE A 204 -14.94 -7.39 14.68
N GLN A 205 -15.47 -8.18 15.62
CA GLN A 205 -14.86 -8.46 16.92
C GLN A 205 -14.99 -9.94 17.21
N ALA A 206 -13.87 -10.63 17.42
CA ALA A 206 -13.93 -12.05 17.74
C ALA A 206 -14.59 -12.26 19.11
N VAL A 207 -15.64 -13.08 19.15
CA VAL A 207 -16.42 -13.43 20.36
C VAL A 207 -15.77 -14.56 21.11
#